data_AF-A0A353V9Q1-F1
#
_entry.id   AF-A0A353V9Q1-F1
#
_cell.length_a   1.000
_cell.length_b   1.000
_cell.length_c   1.000
_cell.angle_alpha   90.00
_cell.angle_beta   90.00
_cell.angle_gamma   90.00
#
_symmetry.space_group_name_H-M   'P 1'
#
loop_
_entity.id
_entity.type
_entity.pdbx_description
1 polymer ?
#
loop_
_entity_poly.entity_id
_entity_poly.type
_entity_poly.pdbx_seq_one_letter_code
_entity_poly.pdbx_strand_id
1 'polypeptide(L)'
;MRLVVLAGLAGVLVAASGAGALAASHPPAAPARPAAPAAARLAASASQCAACHRGIEDAHSKKTLACTTCHRGDPRAKDKQRAHAGMYANPSDLRVVAQACGATDCHATIAQKVKANIMAHRSGTQSGTLFPNALQPTKEQVRFSLAPVPTTPGLSLPRGQPLPPGALARLDPLPSFQESGDIVFDLLRKECSSCHLWTRPTAVRGNFRATGCAACHMPYAEDGKSQGGDQAMPRGKVGRPIRHQLTKRIAVTQCATCHNGGSRAAMNFRGLMEAPPEGRQTFTYDQDLLHGHAYTTQPADVHFERGLACIDCHTEREMHGDGQVYAKRHYEVEIRCESCHGTPDKVATGVTAQGRRLRNVFVAGAPNATGTVTLVSKLTGKVHPVPQLATLPTQPAGHEPQHLARTECFACHTAWAPTCYGCHIKADYTAYQRPVQVAFDHLKEEYAKQGWFRLTAGVRFADPEPVLGLNWRGKVVPFVPRAQPVFTYVNPEGQTEYAFKKFGFAHNPIVPHTVVRASRTCESCHGNPRALGLGLFTSREHPKLGEFQQPRDFRWDRIVDE
;
A
#
# COMPACT_ATOMS: atom_id res chain seq x y z
N MET A 1 -28.93 71.89 -14.95
CA MET A 1 -30.16 72.70 -15.06
C MET A 1 -31.35 71.78 -14.76
N ARG A 2 -32.07 72.05 -13.65
CA ARG A 2 -33.35 71.43 -13.16
C ARG A 2 -33.33 69.92 -12.84
N LEU A 3 -33.31 69.50 -11.57
CA LEU A 3 -34.43 69.33 -10.59
C LEU A 3 -35.68 68.62 -11.15
N VAL A 4 -36.07 67.49 -10.54
CA VAL A 4 -37.29 67.34 -9.71
C VAL A 4 -37.26 66.01 -8.95
N VAL A 5 -37.65 66.09 -7.68
CA VAL A 5 -37.86 65.05 -6.66
C VAL A 5 -39.27 64.47 -6.81
N LEU A 6 -39.47 63.17 -6.54
CA LEU A 6 -40.67 62.68 -5.86
C LEU A 6 -40.45 61.30 -5.23
N ALA A 7 -40.92 61.22 -3.98
CA ALA A 7 -40.76 60.14 -3.04
C ALA A 7 -41.69 58.94 -3.31
N GLY A 8 -41.28 57.76 -2.84
CA GLY A 8 -42.11 56.57 -2.77
C GLY A 8 -41.49 55.52 -1.86
N LEU A 9 -41.84 55.59 -0.57
CA LEU A 9 -41.54 54.58 0.45
C LEU A 9 -42.34 53.30 0.18
N ALA A 10 -41.65 52.18 0.00
CA ALA A 10 -42.20 50.84 0.27
C ALA A 10 -41.05 49.93 0.71
N GLY A 11 -41.13 49.47 1.96
CA GLY A 11 -40.07 48.73 2.62
C GLY A 11 -39.82 47.34 2.04
N VAL A 12 -38.55 46.98 1.97
CA VAL A 12 -38.10 45.58 1.91
C VAL A 12 -36.88 45.48 2.83
N LEU A 13 -36.97 44.55 3.78
CA LEU A 13 -35.90 44.20 4.72
C LEU A 13 -34.62 43.83 3.95
N VAL A 14 -33.54 44.58 4.19
CA VAL A 14 -32.18 44.17 3.84
C VAL A 14 -31.59 43.46 5.05
N ALA A 15 -31.51 42.13 4.97
CA ALA A 15 -30.68 41.35 5.86
C ALA A 15 -29.21 41.53 5.45
N ALA A 16 -28.44 42.19 6.31
CA ALA A 16 -27.01 42.36 6.15
C ALA A 16 -26.27 41.04 6.40
N SER A 17 -25.33 40.78 5.50
CA SER A 17 -24.26 39.80 5.51
C SER A 17 -23.58 39.62 6.86
N GLY A 18 -23.66 38.41 7.42
CA GLY A 18 -22.81 37.91 8.50
C GLY A 18 -21.92 36.78 7.99
N ALA A 19 -20.60 36.97 8.09
CA ALA A 19 -19.59 35.97 7.83
C ALA A 19 -19.77 34.76 8.77
N GLY A 20 -20.21 33.63 8.21
CA GLY A 20 -20.34 32.37 8.93
C GLY A 20 -19.11 31.49 8.74
N ALA A 21 -18.33 31.31 9.80
CA ALA A 21 -17.28 30.32 9.89
C ALA A 21 -17.82 28.92 9.55
N LEU A 22 -17.15 28.23 8.61
CA LEU A 22 -17.41 26.82 8.29
C LEU A 22 -16.98 25.95 9.49
N ALA A 23 -17.91 25.72 10.41
CA ALA A 23 -17.77 24.72 11.45
C ALA A 23 -17.77 23.33 10.79
N ALA A 24 -16.69 22.57 10.99
CA ALA A 24 -16.61 21.17 10.63
C ALA A 24 -17.67 20.38 11.41
N SER A 25 -18.78 20.04 10.74
CA SER A 25 -19.83 19.19 11.29
C SER A 25 -19.25 17.80 11.58
N HIS A 26 -19.09 17.49 12.85
CA HIS A 26 -18.78 16.14 13.30
C HIS A 26 -19.95 15.21 12.93
N PRO A 27 -19.68 13.98 12.46
CA PRO A 27 -20.75 13.01 12.23
C PRO A 27 -21.44 12.67 13.56
N PRO A 28 -22.76 12.41 13.56
CA PRO A 28 -23.48 12.06 14.78
C PRO A 28 -22.92 10.76 15.38
N ALA A 29 -22.78 10.76 16.71
CA ALA A 29 -22.37 9.59 17.47
C ALA A 29 -23.31 8.41 17.18
N ALA A 30 -22.72 7.26 16.83
CA ALA A 30 -23.49 6.03 16.63
C ALA A 30 -24.24 5.64 17.92
N PRO A 31 -25.47 5.10 17.82
CA PRO A 31 -26.22 4.66 18.99
C PRO A 31 -25.45 3.55 19.72
N ALA A 32 -25.39 3.66 21.05
CA ALA A 32 -24.76 2.67 21.91
C ALA A 32 -25.42 1.30 21.69
N ARG A 33 -24.60 0.27 21.38
CA ARG A 33 -25.07 -1.12 21.27
C ARG A 33 -25.58 -1.60 22.65
N PRO A 34 -26.62 -2.45 22.69
CA PRO A 34 -27.08 -3.02 23.95
C PRO A 34 -25.94 -3.81 24.62
N ALA A 35 -25.82 -3.66 25.94
CA ALA A 35 -24.82 -4.35 26.73
C ALA A 35 -24.93 -5.88 26.55
N ALA A 36 -23.79 -6.55 26.41
CA ALA A 36 -23.72 -8.00 26.36
C ALA A 36 -24.33 -8.65 27.62
N PRO A 37 -24.93 -9.86 27.51
CA PRO A 37 -25.58 -10.53 28.63
C PRO A 37 -24.61 -10.76 29.81
N ALA A 38 -25.13 -10.69 31.03
CA ALA A 38 -24.36 -10.68 32.29
C ALA A 38 -23.39 -11.88 32.45
N ALA A 39 -23.67 -13.03 31.84
CA ALA A 39 -22.78 -14.19 31.86
C ALA A 39 -21.45 -13.95 31.09
N ALA A 40 -21.45 -13.13 30.03
CA ALA A 40 -20.25 -12.76 29.30
C ALA A 40 -19.38 -11.75 30.07
N ARG A 41 -20.00 -10.93 30.94
CA ARG A 41 -19.28 -10.03 31.86
C ARG A 41 -18.52 -10.80 32.94
N LEU A 42 -19.05 -11.92 33.42
CA LEU A 42 -18.44 -12.75 34.48
C LEU A 42 -17.15 -13.47 34.03
N ALA A 43 -17.04 -13.88 32.76
CA ALA A 43 -15.81 -14.50 32.24
C ALA A 43 -14.68 -13.49 31.98
N ALA A 44 -15.03 -12.25 31.64
CA ALA A 44 -14.08 -11.14 31.50
C ALA A 44 -13.65 -10.54 32.86
N SER A 45 -14.48 -10.69 33.91
CA SER A 45 -14.23 -10.12 35.25
C SER A 45 -13.33 -10.97 36.16
N ALA A 46 -12.91 -12.17 35.76
CA ALA A 46 -12.07 -13.06 36.58
C ALA A 46 -10.55 -12.93 36.34
N SER A 47 -10.14 -12.00 35.47
CA SER A 47 -8.74 -11.78 35.08
C SER A 47 -8.15 -10.59 35.83
N GLN A 48 -7.03 -10.81 36.53
CA GLN A 48 -6.24 -9.73 37.15
C GLN A 48 -5.62 -8.78 36.12
N CYS A 49 -5.59 -9.15 34.83
CA CYS A 49 -5.07 -8.27 33.77
C CYS A 49 -5.87 -6.96 33.71
N ALA A 50 -7.20 -7.01 33.87
CA ALA A 50 -8.07 -5.83 33.83
C ALA A 50 -7.86 -4.90 35.05
N ALA A 51 -7.32 -5.41 36.16
CA ALA A 51 -7.02 -4.59 37.34
C ALA A 51 -5.86 -3.62 37.09
N CYS A 52 -4.87 -4.04 36.30
CA CYS A 52 -3.75 -3.22 35.84
C CYS A 52 -4.11 -2.45 34.56
N HIS A 53 -4.75 -3.10 33.59
CA HIS A 53 -5.14 -2.53 32.29
C HIS A 53 -6.56 -1.95 32.32
N ARG A 54 -6.88 -1.13 33.33
CA ARG A 54 -8.22 -0.55 33.47
C ARG A 54 -8.54 0.32 32.25
N GLY A 55 -9.70 0.09 31.66
CA GLY A 55 -10.15 0.83 30.48
C GLY A 55 -9.62 0.29 29.15
N ILE A 56 -8.86 -0.81 29.13
CA ILE A 56 -8.50 -1.50 27.89
C ILE A 56 -9.77 -1.96 27.14
N GLU A 57 -9.80 -1.74 25.84
CA GLU A 57 -10.92 -2.18 25.01
C GLU A 57 -10.94 -3.70 24.79
N ASP A 58 -12.13 -4.25 24.58
CA ASP A 58 -12.28 -5.60 24.04
C ASP A 58 -11.84 -5.60 22.57
N ALA A 59 -10.79 -6.38 22.29
CA ALA A 59 -10.22 -6.50 20.96
C ALA A 59 -11.24 -7.02 19.93
N HIS A 60 -12.18 -7.86 20.34
CA HIS A 60 -12.96 -8.66 19.39
C HIS A 60 -14.46 -8.34 19.43
N SER A 61 -14.92 -7.52 18.50
CA SER A 61 -16.29 -6.97 18.44
C SER A 61 -17.44 -7.98 18.27
N LYS A 62 -17.15 -9.23 17.93
CA LYS A 62 -18.16 -10.30 17.75
C LYS A 62 -18.27 -11.27 18.93
N LYS A 63 -17.22 -11.39 19.74
CA LYS A 63 -17.11 -12.39 20.81
C LYS A 63 -16.12 -11.85 21.83
N THR A 64 -16.56 -11.69 23.06
CA THR A 64 -15.69 -11.35 24.18
C THR A 64 -14.81 -12.54 24.51
N LEU A 65 -13.50 -12.31 24.54
CA LEU A 65 -12.48 -13.32 24.79
C LEU A 65 -11.64 -12.91 26.00
N ALA A 66 -11.12 -13.90 26.74
CA ALA A 66 -10.14 -13.62 27.79
C ALA A 66 -8.84 -13.11 27.15
N CYS A 67 -8.13 -12.21 27.83
CA CYS A 67 -6.85 -11.67 27.34
C CYS A 67 -5.86 -12.78 26.97
N THR A 68 -5.80 -13.81 27.81
CA THR A 68 -4.90 -14.97 27.67
C THR A 68 -5.25 -15.89 26.52
N THR A 69 -6.47 -15.81 25.96
CA THR A 69 -6.86 -16.56 24.74
C THR A 69 -5.95 -16.20 23.58
N CYS A 70 -5.61 -14.92 23.43
CA CYS A 70 -4.72 -14.45 22.37
C CYS A 70 -3.30 -14.24 22.91
N HIS A 71 -3.19 -13.52 24.03
CA HIS A 71 -1.90 -13.06 24.52
C HIS A 71 -1.15 -14.07 25.37
N ARG A 72 -1.76 -15.18 25.83
CA ARG A 72 -1.16 -16.07 26.85
C ARG A 72 -0.85 -15.30 28.15
N GLY A 73 0.10 -15.76 28.95
CA GLY A 73 0.40 -15.22 30.28
C GLY A 73 -0.47 -15.81 31.40
N ASP A 74 -0.24 -15.33 32.62
CA ASP A 74 -0.96 -15.75 33.82
C ASP A 74 -2.07 -14.73 34.18
N PRO A 75 -3.36 -15.07 34.01
CA PRO A 75 -4.46 -14.16 34.29
C PRO A 75 -4.72 -13.97 35.80
N ARG A 76 -4.04 -14.73 36.67
CA ARG A 76 -4.23 -14.69 38.12
C ARG A 76 -3.11 -13.96 38.85
N ALA A 77 -1.98 -13.71 38.18
CA ALA A 77 -0.88 -12.95 38.73
C ALA A 77 -1.25 -11.48 38.94
N LYS A 78 -0.77 -10.90 40.04
CA LYS A 78 -0.99 -9.49 40.41
C LYS A 78 0.22 -8.62 40.09
N ASP A 79 1.36 -9.22 39.80
CA ASP A 79 2.59 -8.53 39.42
C ASP A 79 2.85 -8.65 37.91
N LYS A 80 3.48 -7.60 37.36
CA LYS A 80 3.74 -7.47 35.92
C LYS A 80 4.61 -8.60 35.36
N GLN A 81 5.63 -9.02 36.09
CA GLN A 81 6.61 -9.98 35.58
C GLN A 81 5.98 -11.36 35.42
N ARG A 82 5.26 -11.83 36.44
CA ARG A 82 4.60 -13.13 36.41
C ARG A 82 3.39 -13.14 35.48
N ALA A 83 2.59 -12.07 35.46
CA ALA A 83 1.44 -11.95 34.55
C ALA A 83 1.86 -12.00 33.07
N HIS A 84 2.97 -11.34 32.71
CA HIS A 84 3.47 -11.30 31.33
C HIS A 84 4.46 -12.41 30.96
N ALA A 85 4.80 -13.32 31.88
CA ALA A 85 5.68 -14.44 31.59
C ALA A 85 5.07 -15.32 30.47
N GLY A 86 5.79 -15.49 29.36
CA GLY A 86 5.31 -16.23 28.19
C GLY A 86 4.19 -15.55 27.39
N MET A 87 3.91 -14.26 27.66
CA MET A 87 2.88 -13.51 26.93
C MET A 87 3.36 -13.11 25.54
N TYR A 88 2.50 -13.27 24.54
CA TYR A 88 2.67 -12.69 23.22
C TYR A 88 2.28 -11.21 23.24
N ALA A 89 3.28 -10.33 23.11
CA ALA A 89 3.04 -8.89 22.95
C ALA A 89 2.24 -8.58 21.67
N ASN A 90 2.49 -9.32 20.58
CA ASN A 90 1.65 -9.32 19.38
C ASN A 90 1.20 -10.76 19.06
N PRO A 91 -0.03 -11.15 19.41
CA PRO A 91 -0.55 -12.50 19.13
C PRO A 91 -0.91 -12.71 17.66
N SER A 92 -0.87 -11.65 16.84
CA SER A 92 -1.14 -11.75 15.40
C SER A 92 0.10 -11.96 14.55
N ASP A 93 1.30 -11.89 15.14
CA ASP A 93 2.56 -12.13 14.42
C ASP A 93 2.55 -13.52 13.77
N LEU A 94 2.92 -13.60 12.50
CA LEU A 94 2.81 -14.82 11.70
C LEU A 94 3.63 -16.01 12.24
N ARG A 95 4.61 -15.76 13.12
CA ARG A 95 5.37 -16.77 13.85
C ARG A 95 4.55 -17.49 14.93
N VAL A 96 3.61 -16.79 15.56
CA VAL A 96 2.77 -17.32 16.67
C VAL A 96 1.27 -17.31 16.36
N VAL A 97 0.88 -16.86 15.16
CA VAL A 97 -0.52 -16.68 14.77
C VAL A 97 -1.33 -17.97 14.85
N ALA A 98 -0.72 -19.12 14.59
CA ALA A 98 -1.39 -20.43 14.66
C ALA A 98 -1.83 -20.78 16.09
N GLN A 99 -1.10 -20.30 17.11
CA GLN A 99 -1.44 -20.50 18.51
C GLN A 99 -2.43 -19.44 19.04
N ALA A 100 -2.79 -18.42 18.26
CA ALA A 100 -3.69 -17.36 18.70
C ALA A 100 -4.86 -17.18 17.72
N CYS A 101 -4.71 -16.31 16.73
CA CYS A 101 -5.77 -16.04 15.76
C CYS A 101 -6.16 -17.29 14.96
N GLY A 102 -5.20 -18.17 14.71
CA GLY A 102 -5.33 -19.40 13.93
C GLY A 102 -5.59 -20.66 14.77
N ALA A 103 -5.92 -20.54 16.06
CA ALA A 103 -6.34 -21.69 16.85
C ALA A 103 -7.57 -22.38 16.24
N THR A 104 -7.76 -23.67 16.51
CA THR A 104 -8.73 -24.56 15.84
C THR A 104 -10.15 -23.99 15.72
N ASP A 105 -10.62 -23.27 16.74
CA ASP A 105 -11.99 -22.70 16.79
C ASP A 105 -12.07 -21.22 16.36
N CYS A 106 -11.02 -20.70 15.72
CA CYS A 106 -10.89 -19.30 15.32
C CYS A 106 -10.72 -19.16 13.79
N HIS A 107 -9.61 -18.56 13.33
CA HIS A 107 -9.34 -18.23 11.93
C HIS A 107 -8.24 -19.10 11.31
N ALA A 108 -8.19 -20.38 11.66
CA ALA A 108 -7.13 -21.32 11.26
C ALA A 108 -6.82 -21.29 9.75
N THR A 109 -7.85 -21.37 8.91
CA THR A 109 -7.70 -21.36 7.45
C THR A 109 -7.08 -20.05 6.92
N ILE A 110 -7.51 -18.89 7.44
CA ILE A 110 -6.98 -17.59 7.00
C ILE A 110 -5.53 -17.44 7.49
N ALA A 111 -5.24 -17.85 8.73
CA ALA A 111 -3.90 -17.81 9.30
C ALA A 111 -2.88 -18.67 8.54
N GLN A 112 -3.33 -19.76 7.92
CA GLN A 112 -2.52 -20.57 7.01
C GLN A 112 -2.31 -19.89 5.66
N LYS A 113 -3.39 -19.40 5.03
CA LYS A 113 -3.38 -18.80 3.69
C LYS A 113 -2.55 -17.51 3.61
N VAL A 114 -2.63 -16.65 4.62
CA VAL A 114 -1.97 -15.33 4.60
C VAL A 114 -0.46 -15.41 4.47
N LYS A 115 0.16 -16.50 4.92
CA LYS A 115 1.60 -16.73 4.79
C LYS A 115 2.04 -16.87 3.33
N ALA A 116 1.14 -17.33 2.45
CA ALA A 116 1.37 -17.52 1.03
C ALA A 116 1.08 -16.26 0.19
N ASN A 117 0.50 -15.21 0.77
CA ASN A 117 0.20 -13.96 0.07
C ASN A 117 1.47 -13.11 -0.15
N ILE A 118 1.52 -12.36 -1.24
CA ILE A 118 2.69 -11.52 -1.56
C ILE A 118 3.01 -10.43 -0.54
N MET A 119 2.04 -9.95 0.26
CA MET A 119 2.31 -9.03 1.37
C MET A 119 3.08 -9.70 2.51
N ALA A 120 3.03 -11.03 2.61
CA ALA A 120 3.84 -11.82 3.53
C ALA A 120 5.21 -12.16 2.93
N HIS A 121 5.28 -12.82 1.76
CA HIS A 121 6.56 -13.32 1.24
C HIS A 121 7.36 -12.30 0.40
N ARG A 122 6.72 -11.27 -0.16
CA ARG A 122 7.27 -10.17 -1.00
C ARG A 122 8.00 -10.57 -2.30
N SER A 123 8.26 -11.84 -2.53
CA SER A 123 9.13 -12.37 -3.58
C SER A 123 8.99 -11.68 -4.96
N GLY A 124 7.79 -11.64 -5.55
CA GLY A 124 7.56 -11.04 -6.87
C GLY A 124 7.83 -9.55 -7.00
N THR A 125 7.85 -8.81 -5.90
CA THR A 125 8.18 -7.37 -5.91
C THR A 125 9.68 -7.12 -5.94
N GLN A 126 10.49 -8.09 -5.50
CA GLN A 126 11.96 -7.97 -5.43
C GLN A 126 12.59 -8.10 -6.82
N SER A 127 11.92 -8.74 -7.78
CA SER A 127 12.42 -8.92 -9.14
C SER A 127 12.72 -7.60 -9.85
N GLY A 128 12.00 -6.52 -9.55
CA GLY A 128 12.29 -5.19 -10.10
C GLY A 128 13.65 -4.64 -9.67
N THR A 129 14.24 -5.20 -8.62
CA THR A 129 15.60 -4.92 -8.16
C THR A 129 16.55 -6.03 -8.57
N LEU A 130 16.21 -7.30 -8.35
CA LEU A 130 17.13 -8.42 -8.58
C LEU A 130 17.45 -8.66 -10.06
N PHE A 131 16.45 -8.60 -10.95
CA PHE A 131 16.66 -8.88 -12.38
C PHE A 131 17.56 -7.83 -13.06
N PRO A 132 17.32 -6.51 -12.93
CA PRO A 132 18.21 -5.50 -13.53
C PRO A 132 19.64 -5.53 -12.96
N ASN A 133 19.86 -6.23 -11.85
CA ASN A 133 21.13 -6.34 -11.15
C ASN A 133 21.78 -7.72 -11.33
N ALA A 134 21.33 -8.53 -12.30
CA ALA A 134 21.83 -9.87 -12.61
C ALA A 134 21.77 -10.89 -11.45
N LEU A 135 20.92 -10.63 -10.44
CA LEU A 135 20.69 -11.50 -9.28
C LEU A 135 19.47 -12.41 -9.46
N GLN A 136 18.81 -12.33 -10.61
CA GLN A 136 17.67 -13.15 -10.99
C GLN A 136 17.79 -13.46 -12.49
N PRO A 137 17.71 -14.73 -12.92
CA PRO A 137 18.03 -15.13 -14.29
C PRO A 137 17.04 -14.63 -15.34
N THR A 138 15.75 -14.54 -15.00
CA THR A 138 14.71 -14.00 -15.89
C THR A 138 13.81 -13.03 -15.14
N LYS A 139 13.04 -12.21 -15.87
CA LYS A 139 12.06 -11.29 -15.26
C LYS A 139 10.99 -12.04 -14.45
N GLU A 140 10.66 -13.27 -14.84
CA GLU A 140 9.55 -14.05 -14.27
C GLU A 140 9.96 -15.02 -13.16
N GLN A 141 11.15 -15.62 -13.22
CA GLN A 141 11.59 -16.58 -12.21
C GLN A 141 11.84 -15.88 -10.87
N VAL A 142 11.33 -16.44 -9.77
CA VAL A 142 11.52 -15.88 -8.43
C VAL A 142 12.01 -16.97 -7.48
N ARG A 143 13.10 -16.69 -6.77
CA ARG A 143 13.75 -17.62 -5.83
C ARG A 143 13.63 -17.19 -4.38
N PHE A 144 13.74 -15.89 -4.13
CA PHE A 144 13.90 -15.36 -2.77
C PHE A 144 12.61 -14.76 -2.22
N SER A 145 12.51 -14.79 -0.90
CA SER A 145 11.42 -14.27 -0.07
C SER A 145 11.99 -13.70 1.23
N LEU A 146 11.16 -13.03 2.02
CA LEU A 146 11.63 -12.44 3.29
C LEU A 146 11.50 -13.37 4.48
N ALA A 147 10.66 -14.39 4.37
CA ALA A 147 10.52 -15.46 5.34
C ALA A 147 10.37 -16.76 4.56
N PRO A 148 10.90 -17.89 5.06
CA PRO A 148 10.68 -19.17 4.41
C PRO A 148 9.18 -19.44 4.35
N VAL A 149 8.63 -19.49 3.14
CA VAL A 149 7.23 -19.82 2.93
C VAL A 149 7.18 -21.22 2.31
N PRO A 150 6.82 -22.26 3.10
CA PRO A 150 6.56 -23.57 2.55
C PRO A 150 5.42 -23.40 1.58
N THR A 151 5.64 -23.89 0.38
CA THR A 151 4.87 -23.53 -0.80
C THR A 151 3.81 -24.58 -0.87
N THR A 152 2.61 -24.14 -0.54
CA THR A 152 1.46 -24.96 -0.19
C THR A 152 1.47 -25.52 1.24
N PRO A 153 1.16 -24.70 2.28
CA PRO A 153 0.72 -25.23 3.55
C PRO A 153 -0.75 -25.67 3.41
N GLY A 154 -1.00 -26.97 3.19
CA GLY A 154 -2.34 -27.55 3.38
C GLY A 154 -3.22 -27.72 2.12
N LEU A 155 -2.66 -27.69 0.92
CA LEU A 155 -3.29 -28.30 -0.25
C LEU A 155 -2.51 -29.58 -0.57
N SER A 156 -3.12 -30.73 -0.31
CA SER A 156 -2.67 -32.01 -0.83
C SER A 156 -2.78 -31.94 -2.36
N LEU A 157 -1.74 -31.47 -3.04
CA LEU A 157 -1.62 -31.67 -4.47
C LEU A 157 -1.41 -33.18 -4.68
N PRO A 158 -2.32 -33.89 -5.37
CA PRO A 158 -2.04 -35.27 -5.76
C PRO A 158 -0.73 -35.29 -6.54
N ARG A 159 0.16 -36.25 -6.22
CA ARG A 159 1.44 -36.42 -6.91
C ARG A 159 1.19 -36.42 -8.43
N GLY A 160 1.76 -35.47 -9.15
CA GLY A 160 1.66 -35.38 -10.62
C GLY A 160 0.67 -34.34 -11.17
N GLN A 161 -0.04 -33.56 -10.35
CA GLN A 161 -0.84 -32.43 -10.86
C GLN A 161 0.01 -31.16 -11.05
N PRO A 162 -0.15 -30.43 -12.18
CA PRO A 162 0.57 -29.19 -12.41
C PRO A 162 0.09 -28.09 -11.46
N LEU A 163 1.03 -27.25 -11.00
CA LEU A 163 0.71 -26.06 -10.23
C LEU A 163 -0.15 -25.08 -11.04
N PRO A 164 -1.00 -24.25 -10.40
CA PRO A 164 -1.67 -23.15 -11.08
C PRO A 164 -0.66 -22.24 -11.81
N PRO A 165 -1.02 -21.62 -12.95
CA PRO A 165 -0.13 -20.70 -13.64
C PRO A 165 0.45 -19.62 -12.72
N GLY A 166 1.78 -19.49 -12.71
CA GLY A 166 2.50 -18.53 -11.87
C GLY A 166 2.75 -18.95 -10.42
N ALA A 167 2.31 -20.15 -9.99
CA ALA A 167 2.58 -20.66 -8.64
C ALA A 167 3.98 -21.32 -8.51
N LEU A 168 4.60 -21.22 -7.33
CA LEU A 168 5.93 -21.74 -7.04
C LEU A 168 5.89 -22.91 -6.03
N ALA A 169 6.95 -23.73 -5.99
CA ALA A 169 7.07 -24.90 -5.10
C ALA A 169 8.02 -24.71 -3.90
N ARG A 170 8.89 -23.68 -3.93
CA ARG A 170 9.71 -23.18 -2.80
C ARG A 170 10.15 -21.74 -3.01
N LEU A 171 10.19 -20.97 -1.92
CA LEU A 171 10.92 -19.72 -1.83
C LEU A 171 11.93 -19.80 -0.69
N ASP A 172 13.16 -19.42 -0.97
CA ASP A 172 14.23 -19.34 0.03
C ASP A 172 14.25 -17.95 0.69
N PRO A 173 14.74 -17.79 1.93
CA PRO A 173 14.98 -16.47 2.49
C PRO A 173 16.04 -15.72 1.68
N LEU A 174 15.96 -14.38 1.63
CA LEU A 174 17.03 -13.56 1.07
C LEU A 174 18.35 -13.86 1.80
N PRO A 175 19.47 -14.11 1.09
CA PRO A 175 20.75 -14.27 1.74
C PRO A 175 21.16 -12.96 2.42
N SER A 176 21.86 -13.06 3.53
CA SER A 176 22.55 -11.94 4.17
C SER A 176 23.74 -11.47 3.32
N PHE A 177 24.29 -10.30 3.68
CA PHE A 177 25.52 -9.82 3.05
C PHE A 177 26.68 -10.81 3.22
N GLN A 178 26.80 -11.46 4.38
CA GLN A 178 27.86 -12.45 4.63
C GLN A 178 27.73 -13.69 3.73
N GLU A 179 26.50 -14.10 3.41
CA GLU A 179 26.24 -15.28 2.57
C GLU A 179 26.36 -14.99 1.07
N SER A 180 26.04 -13.76 0.65
CA SER A 180 25.98 -13.41 -0.78
C SER A 180 27.13 -12.55 -1.29
N GLY A 181 27.78 -11.78 -0.42
CA GLY A 181 28.74 -10.74 -0.79
C GLY A 181 28.14 -9.57 -1.58
N ASP A 182 26.81 -9.52 -1.78
CA ASP A 182 26.18 -8.54 -2.66
C ASP A 182 25.35 -7.51 -1.87
N ILE A 183 25.69 -6.24 -2.06
CA ILE A 183 25.05 -5.12 -1.36
C ILE A 183 23.56 -4.98 -1.71
N VAL A 184 23.08 -5.52 -2.84
CA VAL A 184 21.67 -5.44 -3.23
C VAL A 184 20.82 -6.33 -2.35
N PHE A 185 21.31 -7.51 -1.95
CA PHE A 185 20.60 -8.34 -0.98
C PHE A 185 20.53 -7.65 0.37
N ASP A 186 21.61 -7.03 0.80
CA ASP A 186 21.66 -6.28 2.07
C ASP A 186 20.74 -5.05 2.03
N LEU A 187 20.72 -4.31 0.91
CA LEU A 187 19.79 -3.20 0.65
C LEU A 187 18.34 -3.68 0.73
N LEU A 188 18.02 -4.84 0.14
CA LEU A 188 16.67 -5.38 0.20
C LEU A 188 16.27 -5.74 1.64
N ARG A 189 17.19 -6.27 2.44
CA ARG A 189 16.96 -6.64 3.84
C ARG A 189 16.82 -5.44 4.78
N LYS A 190 17.53 -4.34 4.51
CA LYS A 190 17.58 -3.15 5.39
C LYS A 190 16.64 -2.03 4.97
N GLU A 191 16.56 -1.69 3.68
CA GLU A 191 15.73 -0.57 3.20
C GLU A 191 14.33 -1.00 2.73
N CYS A 192 14.23 -2.19 2.13
CA CYS A 192 13.02 -2.59 1.41
C CYS A 192 12.08 -3.51 2.21
N SER A 193 12.52 -3.94 3.39
CA SER A 193 11.88 -5.01 4.17
C SER A 193 11.12 -4.52 5.40
N SER A 194 10.90 -3.21 5.56
CA SER A 194 10.09 -2.63 6.65
C SER A 194 8.57 -2.73 6.42
N CYS A 195 8.12 -3.05 5.21
CA CYS A 195 6.71 -2.94 4.80
C CYS A 195 5.91 -4.26 4.76
N HIS A 196 6.48 -5.40 5.14
CA HIS A 196 5.83 -6.71 4.98
C HIS A 196 5.30 -7.28 6.31
N LEU A 197 4.44 -8.29 6.23
CA LEU A 197 3.67 -8.76 7.40
C LEU A 197 4.49 -9.45 8.48
N TRP A 198 5.71 -9.92 8.19
CA TRP A 198 6.59 -10.56 9.18
C TRP A 198 7.41 -9.56 10.00
N THR A 199 7.61 -8.34 9.50
CA THR A 199 8.57 -7.41 10.09
C THR A 199 7.93 -6.19 10.70
N ARG A 200 8.60 -5.73 11.75
CA ARG A 200 8.27 -4.47 12.41
C ARG A 200 8.51 -3.31 11.42
N PRO A 201 7.64 -2.29 11.45
CA PRO A 201 7.84 -1.11 10.63
C PRO A 201 9.05 -0.31 11.11
N THR A 202 9.64 0.46 10.21
CA THR A 202 10.53 1.56 10.60
C THR A 202 9.70 2.59 11.37
N ALA A 203 10.19 3.04 12.52
CA ALA A 203 9.47 3.91 13.44
C ALA A 203 9.44 5.37 12.96
N VAL A 204 8.72 5.60 11.86
CA VAL A 204 8.49 6.91 11.25
C VAL A 204 6.99 7.23 11.35
N ARG A 205 6.64 8.52 11.47
CA ARG A 205 5.27 9.00 11.42
C ARG A 205 4.54 8.40 10.21
N GLY A 206 3.34 7.86 10.41
CA GLY A 206 2.54 7.20 9.39
C GLY A 206 2.86 5.71 9.18
N ASN A 207 4.02 5.21 9.60
CA ASN A 207 4.42 3.81 9.37
C ASN A 207 4.02 2.87 10.51
N PHE A 208 3.47 3.38 11.61
CA PHE A 208 3.15 2.57 12.78
C PHE A 208 2.11 1.50 12.47
N ARG A 209 2.45 0.25 12.78
CA ARG A 209 1.58 -0.93 12.67
C ARG A 209 2.15 -2.09 13.48
N ALA A 210 1.32 -3.10 13.74
CA ALA A 210 1.76 -4.41 14.18
C ALA A 210 2.26 -5.27 13.00
N THR A 211 2.76 -6.47 13.29
CA THR A 211 3.00 -7.55 12.32
C THR A 211 1.75 -8.43 12.18
N GLY A 212 1.67 -9.21 11.10
CA GLY A 212 0.62 -10.18 10.83
C GLY A 212 -0.79 -9.57 10.73
N CYS A 213 -1.80 -10.22 11.30
CA CYS A 213 -3.20 -9.81 11.09
C CYS A 213 -3.50 -8.40 11.63
N ALA A 214 -2.90 -8.02 12.77
CA ALA A 214 -3.11 -6.71 13.37
C ALA A 214 -2.45 -5.58 12.56
N ALA A 215 -1.56 -5.89 11.61
CA ALA A 215 -0.99 -4.91 10.69
C ALA A 215 -2.07 -4.18 9.87
N CYS A 216 -3.22 -4.82 9.64
CA CYS A 216 -4.38 -4.21 8.99
C CYS A 216 -5.57 -4.09 9.95
N HIS A 217 -5.83 -5.15 10.72
CA HIS A 217 -7.06 -5.24 11.50
C HIS A 217 -7.05 -4.43 12.80
N MET A 218 -5.90 -3.92 13.26
CA MET A 218 -5.81 -3.06 14.45
C MET A 218 -5.21 -1.71 14.06
N PRO A 219 -6.05 -0.70 13.77
CA PRO A 219 -5.58 0.54 13.16
C PRO A 219 -4.67 1.37 14.06
N TYR A 220 -3.75 2.09 13.43
CA TYR A 220 -2.85 3.05 14.08
C TYR A 220 -3.14 4.46 13.58
N ALA A 221 -2.99 5.44 14.46
CA ALA A 221 -2.97 6.84 14.04
C ALA A 221 -1.63 7.15 13.35
N GLU A 222 -1.61 8.13 12.46
CA GLU A 222 -0.38 8.52 11.76
C GLU A 222 0.70 9.03 12.76
N ASP A 223 0.32 9.60 13.90
CA ASP A 223 1.26 9.98 14.98
C ASP A 223 1.69 8.80 15.88
N GLY A 224 1.09 7.61 15.68
CA GLY A 224 1.37 6.40 16.45
C GLY A 224 0.92 6.43 17.90
N LYS A 225 0.14 7.44 18.31
CA LYS A 225 -0.33 7.58 19.70
C LYS A 225 -1.68 6.88 19.88
N SER A 226 -1.81 6.23 21.03
CA SER A 226 -3.07 5.59 21.43
C SER A 226 -4.10 6.63 21.83
N GLN A 227 -5.36 6.36 21.48
CA GLN A 227 -6.56 7.07 21.90
C GLN A 227 -7.45 6.16 22.79
N GLY A 228 -6.90 5.02 23.22
CA GLY A 228 -7.60 4.03 24.03
C GLY A 228 -7.65 4.37 25.51
N GLY A 229 -8.53 3.67 26.22
CA GLY A 229 -8.80 3.90 27.65
C GLY A 229 -7.82 3.23 28.63
N ASP A 230 -6.88 2.41 28.14
CA ASP A 230 -5.98 1.62 28.99
C ASP A 230 -5.05 2.51 29.83
N GLN A 231 -5.28 2.53 31.14
CA GLN A 231 -4.51 3.34 32.09
C GLN A 231 -3.07 2.88 32.27
N ALA A 232 -2.76 1.61 31.96
CA ALA A 232 -1.38 1.10 32.00
C ALA A 232 -0.56 1.58 30.78
N MET A 233 -1.21 2.17 29.78
CA MET A 233 -0.57 2.62 28.55
C MET A 233 -0.11 4.09 28.66
N PRO A 234 1.19 4.38 28.52
CA PRO A 234 1.68 5.76 28.55
C PRO A 234 1.14 6.56 27.37
N ARG A 235 0.38 7.65 27.64
CA ARG A 235 -0.29 8.47 26.60
C ARG A 235 0.66 9.10 25.58
N GLY A 236 1.92 9.34 25.94
CA GLY A 236 2.94 9.93 25.05
C GLY A 236 3.71 8.91 24.20
N LYS A 237 3.54 7.60 24.42
CA LYS A 237 4.34 6.57 23.75
C LYS A 237 3.79 6.29 22.35
N VAL A 238 4.63 6.48 21.34
CA VAL A 238 4.33 6.16 19.94
C VAL A 238 4.42 4.65 19.66
N GLY A 239 3.95 4.23 18.48
CA GLY A 239 3.93 2.82 18.08
C GLY A 239 2.85 2.02 18.79
N ARG A 240 1.72 2.65 19.10
CA ARG A 240 0.54 2.04 19.73
C ARG A 240 -0.69 2.19 18.83
N PRO A 241 -1.58 1.18 18.80
CA PRO A 241 -2.80 1.27 18.01
C PRO A 241 -3.70 2.36 18.57
N ILE A 242 -4.62 2.87 17.74
CA ILE A 242 -5.61 3.88 18.16
C ILE A 242 -6.37 3.38 19.38
N ARG A 243 -6.80 2.12 19.35
CA ARG A 243 -7.48 1.41 20.45
C ARG A 243 -7.11 -0.07 20.37
N HIS A 244 -7.30 -0.79 21.47
CA HIS A 244 -7.18 -2.24 21.47
C HIS A 244 -8.45 -2.88 20.85
N GLN A 245 -8.68 -2.67 19.55
CA GLN A 245 -9.88 -3.14 18.85
C GLN A 245 -9.60 -3.56 17.41
N LEU A 246 -10.08 -4.75 17.05
CA LEU A 246 -10.03 -5.29 15.69
C LEU A 246 -11.19 -4.76 14.84
N THR A 247 -10.90 -4.41 13.59
CA THR A 247 -11.89 -3.92 12.62
C THR A 247 -11.73 -4.58 11.25
N LYS A 248 -12.82 -4.64 10.50
CA LYS A 248 -12.84 -4.96 9.06
C LYS A 248 -12.99 -3.71 8.19
N ARG A 249 -13.21 -2.55 8.80
CA ARG A 249 -13.31 -1.24 8.13
C ARG A 249 -11.91 -0.62 8.09
N ILE A 250 -11.11 -1.07 7.14
CA ILE A 250 -9.70 -0.65 7.01
C ILE A 250 -9.64 0.64 6.20
N ALA A 251 -9.19 1.72 6.83
CA ALA A 251 -9.01 3.01 6.17
C ALA A 251 -7.77 3.01 5.26
N VAL A 252 -7.73 3.90 4.27
CA VAL A 252 -6.60 4.05 3.33
C VAL A 252 -5.29 4.36 4.06
N THR A 253 -5.33 5.09 5.18
CA THR A 253 -4.17 5.39 6.02
C THR A 253 -3.52 4.14 6.59
N GLN A 254 -4.29 3.09 6.91
CA GLN A 254 -3.72 1.83 7.36
C GLN A 254 -3.03 1.09 6.22
N CYS A 255 -3.52 1.19 4.98
CA CYS A 255 -2.80 0.68 3.81
C CYS A 255 -1.52 1.49 3.54
N ALA A 256 -1.56 2.80 3.81
CA ALA A 256 -0.46 3.72 3.63
C ALA A 256 0.73 3.42 4.56
N THR A 257 0.58 2.66 5.64
CA THR A 257 1.73 2.24 6.48
C THR A 257 2.77 1.43 5.69
N CYS A 258 2.37 0.83 4.57
CA CYS A 258 3.24 0.05 3.67
C CYS A 258 3.19 0.54 2.22
N HIS A 259 2.02 0.98 1.75
CA HIS A 259 1.81 1.47 0.38
C HIS A 259 2.10 2.98 0.23
N ASN A 260 2.90 3.55 1.14
CA ASN A 260 3.43 4.91 1.00
C ASN A 260 4.58 4.99 0.00
N GLY A 261 5.50 4.02 0.02
CA GLY A 261 6.68 3.97 -0.85
C GLY A 261 6.57 2.96 -2.00
N GLY A 262 7.58 2.94 -2.87
CA GLY A 262 7.72 2.00 -3.99
C GLY A 262 6.66 2.15 -5.10
N SER A 263 5.41 1.73 -4.83
CA SER A 263 4.26 1.92 -5.73
C SER A 263 3.45 3.18 -5.44
N ARG A 264 3.56 3.72 -4.22
CA ARG A 264 2.84 4.92 -3.75
C ARG A 264 1.32 4.82 -3.88
N ALA A 265 0.77 3.62 -4.02
CA ALA A 265 -0.65 3.42 -4.35
C ALA A 265 -1.58 4.13 -3.37
N ALA A 266 -1.31 4.07 -2.06
CA ALA A 266 -2.16 4.72 -1.07
C ALA A 266 -2.01 6.26 -1.07
N MET A 267 -0.83 6.78 -1.44
CA MET A 267 -0.59 8.23 -1.50
C MET A 267 -1.19 8.81 -2.77
N ASN A 268 -0.96 8.17 -3.91
CA ASN A 268 -1.55 8.55 -5.19
C ASN A 268 -3.08 8.53 -5.15
N PHE A 269 -3.68 7.49 -4.55
CA PHE A 269 -5.13 7.40 -4.39
C PHE A 269 -5.71 8.59 -3.62
N ARG A 270 -4.92 9.15 -2.68
CA ARG A 270 -5.25 10.35 -1.90
C ARG A 270 -4.87 11.67 -2.58
N GLY A 271 -4.26 11.65 -3.78
CA GLY A 271 -3.77 12.85 -4.46
C GLY A 271 -2.48 13.41 -3.84
N LEU A 272 -1.58 12.56 -3.34
CA LEU A 272 -0.33 12.97 -2.69
C LEU A 272 0.88 12.44 -3.46
N MET A 273 1.67 13.34 -4.05
CA MET A 273 2.93 13.00 -4.71
C MET A 273 4.11 13.45 -3.86
N GLU A 274 5.11 12.58 -3.70
CA GLU A 274 6.34 12.92 -2.95
C GLU A 274 7.01 14.14 -3.58
N ALA A 275 7.30 15.14 -2.75
CA ALA A 275 8.03 16.34 -3.11
C ALA A 275 9.45 16.31 -2.50
N PRO A 276 10.42 17.02 -3.09
CA PRO A 276 11.64 17.34 -2.38
C PRO A 276 11.31 18.09 -1.08
N PRO A 277 11.96 17.79 0.06
CA PRO A 277 11.81 18.60 1.27
C PRO A 277 12.30 20.03 1.03
N GLU A 278 11.72 21.03 1.71
CA GLU A 278 12.16 22.42 1.62
C GLU A 278 13.55 22.62 2.27
N GLY A 279 14.38 23.49 1.68
CA GLY A 279 15.69 23.90 2.21
C GLY A 279 16.89 23.03 1.81
N ARG A 280 18.08 23.36 2.34
CA ARG A 280 19.35 22.62 2.13
C ARG A 280 19.35 21.22 2.78
N GLN A 281 18.27 20.86 3.48
CA GLN A 281 18.12 19.57 4.15
C GLN A 281 17.86 18.51 3.09
N THR A 282 18.92 17.90 2.59
CA THR A 282 18.89 16.83 1.58
C THR A 282 18.34 15.50 2.11
N PHE A 283 17.84 15.46 3.36
CA PHE A 283 17.63 14.24 4.11
C PHE A 283 16.26 14.23 4.82
N THR A 284 15.42 13.26 4.46
CA THR A 284 14.03 13.19 4.92
C THR A 284 13.83 12.39 6.21
N TYR A 285 14.79 11.53 6.60
CA TYR A 285 14.68 10.69 7.79
C TYR A 285 14.95 11.43 9.11
N ASP A 286 15.60 12.59 9.05
CA ASP A 286 15.92 13.42 10.22
C ASP A 286 14.79 14.42 10.55
N GLN A 287 13.69 14.37 9.79
CA GLN A 287 12.53 15.25 9.92
C GLN A 287 11.28 14.45 10.30
N ASP A 288 10.37 15.04 11.07
CA ASP A 288 9.07 14.44 11.41
C ASP A 288 8.07 14.56 10.24
N LEU A 289 8.41 13.91 9.13
CA LEU A 289 7.62 13.89 7.91
C LEU A 289 6.70 12.66 7.88
N LEU A 290 5.51 12.83 7.33
CA LEU A 290 4.59 11.72 7.08
C LEU A 290 5.27 10.72 6.13
N HIS A 291 5.40 9.47 6.57
CA HIS A 291 6.11 8.40 5.86
C HIS A 291 7.55 8.76 5.44
N GLY A 292 8.17 9.75 6.08
CA GLY A 292 9.51 10.22 5.71
C GLY A 292 9.55 11.00 4.39
N HIS A 293 8.44 11.64 3.99
CA HIS A 293 8.36 12.44 2.77
C HIS A 293 7.56 13.73 2.95
N ALA A 294 7.98 14.78 2.25
CA ALA A 294 7.12 15.92 1.94
C ALA A 294 6.20 15.54 0.76
N TYR A 295 5.05 16.19 0.64
CA TYR A 295 4.08 15.90 -0.41
C TYR A 295 3.59 17.17 -1.08
N THR A 296 3.42 17.12 -2.40
CA THR A 296 2.58 18.05 -3.16
C THR A 296 1.20 17.45 -3.37
N THR A 297 0.18 18.30 -3.39
CA THR A 297 -1.19 17.90 -3.72
C THR A 297 -1.35 17.79 -5.23
N GLN A 298 -2.00 16.71 -5.66
CA GLN A 298 -2.33 16.39 -7.04
C GLN A 298 -3.81 15.99 -7.12
N PRO A 299 -4.42 15.91 -8.32
CA PRO A 299 -5.75 15.33 -8.47
C PRO A 299 -5.81 13.93 -7.87
N ALA A 300 -6.75 13.70 -6.96
CA ALA A 300 -6.93 12.40 -6.32
C ALA A 300 -7.71 11.44 -7.24
N ASP A 301 -7.75 10.16 -6.85
CA ASP A 301 -8.58 9.20 -7.57
C ASP A 301 -10.07 9.49 -7.35
N VAL A 302 -10.85 9.45 -8.42
CA VAL A 302 -12.30 9.70 -8.43
C VAL A 302 -13.07 8.78 -7.47
N HIS A 303 -12.55 7.57 -7.22
CA HIS A 303 -13.13 6.63 -6.26
C HIS A 303 -12.82 7.06 -4.81
N PHE A 304 -11.62 7.55 -4.55
CA PHE A 304 -11.26 8.12 -3.25
C PHE A 304 -12.11 9.33 -2.92
N GLU A 305 -12.25 10.27 -3.85
CA GLU A 305 -13.09 11.47 -3.70
C GLU A 305 -14.55 11.12 -3.43
N ARG A 306 -15.02 9.99 -3.95
CA ARG A 306 -16.38 9.48 -3.69
C ARG A 306 -16.53 8.82 -2.32
N GLY A 307 -15.44 8.60 -1.59
CA GLY A 307 -15.43 7.99 -0.26
C GLY A 307 -15.19 6.48 -0.27
N LEU A 308 -14.63 5.93 -1.36
CA LEU A 308 -14.17 4.54 -1.41
C LEU A 308 -12.76 4.39 -0.85
N ALA A 309 -12.45 3.20 -0.36
CA ALA A 309 -11.15 2.80 0.16
C ALA A 309 -10.56 1.64 -0.65
N CYS A 310 -9.28 1.31 -0.40
CA CYS A 310 -8.60 0.20 -1.06
C CYS A 310 -9.39 -1.11 -0.98
N ILE A 311 -10.01 -1.38 0.18
CA ILE A 311 -10.81 -2.59 0.42
C ILE A 311 -12.10 -2.64 -0.42
N ASP A 312 -12.58 -1.54 -0.98
CA ASP A 312 -13.78 -1.54 -1.82
C ASP A 312 -13.55 -2.24 -3.15
N CYS A 313 -12.34 -2.12 -3.70
CA CYS A 313 -11.90 -2.82 -4.90
C CYS A 313 -11.21 -4.14 -4.57
N HIS A 314 -10.29 -4.12 -3.59
CA HIS A 314 -9.48 -5.28 -3.26
C HIS A 314 -10.25 -6.33 -2.46
N THR A 315 -10.25 -7.59 -2.94
CA THR A 315 -11.05 -8.65 -2.36
C THR A 315 -10.36 -9.33 -1.18
N GLU A 316 -11.13 -10.09 -0.39
CA GLU A 316 -10.54 -10.87 0.72
C GLU A 316 -9.48 -11.84 0.24
N ARG A 317 -9.64 -12.47 -0.93
CA ARG A 317 -8.60 -13.36 -1.46
C ARG A 317 -7.35 -12.58 -1.86
N GLU A 318 -7.50 -11.43 -2.50
CA GLU A 318 -6.34 -10.62 -2.88
C GLU A 318 -5.53 -10.21 -1.64
N MET A 319 -6.21 -9.95 -0.52
CA MET A 319 -5.56 -9.48 0.72
C MET A 319 -5.09 -10.62 1.64
N HIS A 320 -5.85 -11.70 1.79
CA HIS A 320 -5.53 -12.83 2.68
C HIS A 320 -4.84 -14.00 1.97
N GLY A 321 -4.80 -14.00 0.64
CA GLY A 321 -4.35 -15.13 -0.17
C GLY A 321 -5.36 -16.27 -0.24
N ASP A 322 -5.10 -17.22 -1.14
CA ASP A 322 -5.84 -18.49 -1.25
C ASP A 322 -5.04 -19.71 -0.79
N GLY A 323 -3.81 -19.50 -0.32
CA GLY A 323 -2.88 -20.56 0.08
C GLY A 323 -1.85 -20.92 -0.99
N GLN A 324 -1.93 -20.31 -2.18
CA GLN A 324 -0.92 -20.43 -3.22
C GLN A 324 0.08 -19.30 -3.14
N VAL A 325 1.34 -19.62 -3.46
CA VAL A 325 2.42 -18.64 -3.57
C VAL A 325 2.63 -18.30 -5.04
N TYR A 326 2.37 -17.05 -5.39
CA TYR A 326 2.51 -16.58 -6.76
C TYR A 326 3.85 -15.86 -6.99
N ALA A 327 4.41 -16.04 -8.17
CA ALA A 327 5.65 -15.38 -8.58
C ALA A 327 5.48 -13.86 -8.72
N LYS A 328 4.27 -13.38 -9.04
CA LYS A 328 4.00 -11.96 -9.32
C LYS A 328 2.62 -11.54 -8.80
N ARG A 329 2.50 -10.26 -8.44
CA ARG A 329 1.25 -9.64 -7.96
C ARG A 329 0.08 -9.81 -8.94
N HIS A 330 0.34 -9.82 -10.25
CA HIS A 330 -0.73 -9.87 -11.24
C HIS A 330 -1.48 -11.21 -11.30
N TYR A 331 -0.91 -12.29 -10.75
CA TYR A 331 -1.63 -13.57 -10.60
C TYR A 331 -2.65 -13.54 -9.45
N GLU A 332 -2.40 -12.73 -8.43
CA GLU A 332 -3.29 -12.59 -7.28
C GLU A 332 -4.42 -11.58 -7.52
N VAL A 333 -4.14 -10.49 -8.25
CA VAL A 333 -5.10 -9.40 -8.50
C VAL A 333 -6.10 -9.78 -9.60
N GLU A 334 -7.34 -9.98 -9.18
CA GLU A 334 -8.49 -10.38 -9.99
C GLU A 334 -9.42 -9.22 -10.36
N ILE A 335 -9.41 -8.13 -9.58
CA ILE A 335 -10.27 -6.98 -9.82
C ILE A 335 -9.90 -6.29 -11.14
N ARG A 336 -10.94 -5.89 -11.88
CA ARG A 336 -10.85 -5.16 -13.14
C ARG A 336 -11.89 -4.04 -13.17
N CYS A 337 -11.69 -3.03 -14.02
CA CYS A 337 -12.64 -1.94 -14.19
C CYS A 337 -14.01 -2.48 -14.63
N GLU A 338 -13.99 -3.45 -15.54
CA GLU A 338 -15.14 -4.12 -16.13
C GLU A 338 -15.95 -4.93 -15.09
N SER A 339 -15.33 -5.34 -13.96
CA SER A 339 -16.04 -6.01 -12.87
C SER A 339 -17.12 -5.13 -12.24
N CYS A 340 -16.97 -3.80 -12.30
CA CYS A 340 -17.92 -2.84 -11.75
C CYS A 340 -18.59 -1.99 -12.84
N HIS A 341 -17.89 -1.64 -13.91
CA HIS A 341 -18.36 -0.73 -14.96
C HIS A 341 -18.89 -1.43 -16.23
N GLY A 342 -18.63 -2.73 -16.37
CA GLY A 342 -19.03 -3.51 -17.53
C GLY A 342 -18.17 -3.21 -18.75
N THR A 343 -18.71 -3.53 -19.92
CA THR A 343 -18.16 -3.19 -21.24
C THR A 343 -19.17 -2.33 -22.01
N PRO A 344 -18.80 -1.75 -23.16
CA PRO A 344 -19.76 -1.02 -23.99
C PRO A 344 -21.00 -1.83 -24.38
N ASP A 345 -20.89 -3.16 -24.46
CA ASP A 345 -22.01 -4.04 -24.88
C ASP A 345 -22.73 -4.70 -23.70
N LYS A 346 -22.13 -4.71 -22.50
CA LYS A 346 -22.62 -5.51 -21.36
C LYS A 346 -22.50 -4.77 -20.05
N VAL A 347 -23.59 -4.73 -19.29
CA VAL A 347 -23.61 -4.28 -17.90
C VAL A 347 -22.70 -5.16 -17.05
N ALA A 348 -22.05 -4.57 -16.05
CA ALA A 348 -21.19 -5.29 -15.11
C ALA A 348 -21.95 -6.41 -14.39
N THR A 349 -21.25 -7.51 -14.16
CA THR A 349 -21.79 -8.65 -13.40
C THR A 349 -21.43 -8.60 -11.92
N GLY A 350 -20.53 -7.69 -11.50
CA GLY A 350 -19.94 -7.73 -10.17
C GLY A 350 -19.00 -8.92 -9.96
N VAL A 351 -18.53 -9.56 -11.03
CA VAL A 351 -17.64 -10.73 -10.98
C VAL A 351 -16.23 -10.34 -11.45
N THR A 352 -15.22 -10.81 -10.72
CA THR A 352 -13.80 -10.57 -11.00
C THR A 352 -13.33 -11.39 -12.20
N ALA A 353 -12.13 -11.08 -12.72
CA ALA A 353 -11.53 -11.83 -13.83
C ALA A 353 -11.28 -13.32 -13.52
N GLN A 354 -11.33 -13.71 -12.25
CA GLN A 354 -11.16 -15.10 -11.78
C GLN A 354 -12.48 -15.72 -11.31
N GLY A 355 -13.63 -15.14 -11.70
CA GLY A 355 -14.95 -15.71 -11.44
C GLY A 355 -15.50 -15.46 -10.03
N ARG A 356 -14.87 -14.61 -9.21
CA ARG A 356 -15.36 -14.31 -7.86
C ARG A 356 -16.38 -13.19 -7.88
N ARG A 357 -17.52 -13.39 -7.20
CA ARG A 357 -18.49 -12.32 -6.95
C ARG A 357 -17.97 -11.34 -5.90
N LEU A 358 -17.98 -10.05 -6.24
CA LEU A 358 -17.72 -8.95 -5.32
C LEU A 358 -18.86 -8.85 -4.30
N ARG A 359 -18.53 -8.91 -3.01
CA ARG A 359 -19.53 -8.90 -1.92
C ARG A 359 -20.18 -7.55 -1.68
N ASN A 360 -19.68 -6.50 -2.34
CA ASN A 360 -20.13 -5.13 -2.19
C ASN A 360 -20.68 -4.55 -3.50
N VAL A 361 -20.82 -5.35 -4.56
CA VAL A 361 -21.40 -4.90 -5.84
C VAL A 361 -22.70 -5.68 -6.07
N PHE A 362 -23.77 -4.95 -6.36
CA PHE A 362 -25.11 -5.47 -6.53
C PHE A 362 -25.64 -5.05 -7.89
N VAL A 363 -25.93 -6.05 -8.71
CA VAL A 363 -26.56 -5.89 -10.03
C VAL A 363 -28.05 -6.15 -9.85
N ALA A 364 -28.90 -5.29 -10.39
CA ALA A 364 -30.35 -5.50 -10.33
C ALA A 364 -30.76 -6.82 -11.01
N GLY A 365 -31.84 -7.44 -10.52
CA GLY A 365 -32.35 -8.71 -11.05
C GLY A 365 -32.81 -8.58 -12.50
N ALA A 366 -32.85 -9.71 -13.22
CA ALA A 366 -33.34 -9.72 -14.60
C ALA A 366 -34.88 -9.54 -14.64
N PRO A 367 -35.41 -8.72 -15.56
CA PRO A 367 -34.70 -7.92 -16.56
C PRO A 367 -34.10 -6.62 -15.97
N ASN A 368 -32.83 -6.34 -16.26
CA ASN A 368 -32.13 -5.13 -15.82
C ASN A 368 -32.05 -4.08 -16.93
N ALA A 369 -33.20 -3.59 -17.38
CA ALA A 369 -33.30 -2.66 -18.52
C ALA A 369 -32.61 -1.30 -18.26
N THR A 370 -32.57 -0.86 -16.99
CA THR A 370 -31.90 0.39 -16.59
C THR A 370 -30.38 0.24 -16.46
N GLY A 371 -29.86 -0.99 -16.52
CA GLY A 371 -28.46 -1.30 -16.26
C GLY A 371 -28.02 -0.91 -14.84
N THR A 372 -28.92 -0.96 -13.86
CA THR A 372 -28.62 -0.52 -12.50
C THR A 372 -27.59 -1.45 -11.85
N VAL A 373 -26.45 -0.87 -11.48
CA VAL A 373 -25.41 -1.51 -10.66
C VAL A 373 -25.08 -0.57 -9.52
N THR A 374 -25.02 -1.11 -8.30
CA THR A 374 -24.70 -0.35 -7.10
C THR A 374 -23.52 -0.97 -6.37
N LEU A 375 -22.74 -0.13 -5.71
CA LEU A 375 -21.64 -0.53 -4.83
C LEU A 375 -21.89 0.01 -3.43
N VAL A 376 -21.71 -0.83 -2.41
CA VAL A 376 -21.79 -0.40 -1.00
C VAL A 376 -20.38 -0.33 -0.42
N SER A 377 -19.92 0.85 -0.02
CA SER A 377 -18.57 0.96 0.56
C SER A 377 -18.43 0.12 1.83
N LYS A 378 -17.42 -0.73 1.87
CA LYS A 378 -17.03 -1.55 3.02
C LYS A 378 -16.45 -0.70 4.16
N LEU A 379 -15.93 0.50 3.85
CA LEU A 379 -15.45 1.45 4.85
C LEU A 379 -16.60 2.27 5.43
N THR A 380 -17.36 2.97 4.58
CA THR A 380 -18.32 3.99 5.01
C THR A 380 -19.77 3.49 5.08
N GLY A 381 -20.10 2.39 4.42
CA GLY A 381 -21.48 1.90 4.25
C GLY A 381 -22.30 2.68 3.23
N LYS A 382 -21.73 3.72 2.60
CA LYS A 382 -22.41 4.53 1.59
C LYS A 382 -22.72 3.70 0.36
N VAL A 383 -23.92 3.90 -0.19
CA VAL A 383 -24.36 3.29 -1.46
C VAL A 383 -23.98 4.22 -2.61
N HIS A 384 -23.36 3.66 -3.65
CA HIS A 384 -22.91 4.36 -4.85
C HIS A 384 -23.59 3.76 -6.07
N PRO A 385 -24.27 4.56 -6.91
CA PRO A 385 -24.57 4.12 -8.27
C PRO A 385 -23.25 3.99 -9.03
N VAL A 386 -23.05 2.85 -9.70
CA VAL A 386 -21.85 2.59 -10.50
C VAL A 386 -22.17 2.88 -11.97
N PRO A 387 -21.53 3.88 -12.61
CA PRO A 387 -21.76 4.16 -14.01
C PRO A 387 -21.44 2.93 -14.88
N GLN A 388 -22.39 2.54 -15.72
CA GLN A 388 -22.22 1.42 -16.64
C GLN A 388 -21.88 1.94 -18.04
N LEU A 389 -20.89 1.32 -18.67
CA LEU A 389 -20.50 1.67 -20.03
C LEU A 389 -21.64 1.36 -21.01
N ALA A 390 -22.30 0.21 -20.88
CA ALA A 390 -23.40 -0.22 -21.73
C ALA A 390 -24.63 0.70 -21.73
N THR A 391 -24.75 1.61 -20.75
CA THR A 391 -25.88 2.54 -20.64
C THR A 391 -25.51 3.97 -21.04
N LEU A 392 -24.30 4.20 -21.56
CA LEU A 392 -23.92 5.52 -22.05
C LEU A 392 -24.74 5.87 -23.30
N PRO A 393 -25.32 7.09 -23.38
CA PRO A 393 -26.06 7.52 -24.58
C PRO A 393 -25.20 7.50 -25.85
N THR A 394 -23.91 7.77 -25.71
CA THR A 394 -22.94 7.75 -26.80
C THR A 394 -21.61 7.25 -26.26
N GLN A 395 -21.03 6.26 -26.93
CA GLN A 395 -19.68 5.80 -26.58
C GLN A 395 -18.64 6.82 -27.06
N PRO A 396 -17.71 7.24 -26.20
CA PRO A 396 -16.50 7.95 -26.62
C PRO A 396 -15.73 7.13 -27.67
N ALA A 397 -15.03 7.80 -28.60
CA ALA A 397 -14.27 7.13 -29.66
C ALA A 397 -13.26 6.08 -29.14
N GLY A 398 -12.60 6.36 -28.00
CA GLY A 398 -11.67 5.42 -27.37
C GLY A 398 -12.30 4.15 -26.78
N HIS A 399 -13.63 4.06 -26.74
CA HIS A 399 -14.36 2.86 -26.27
C HIS A 399 -14.70 1.88 -27.40
N GLU A 400 -14.22 2.10 -28.62
CA GLU A 400 -14.42 1.11 -29.67
C GLU A 400 -13.80 -0.26 -29.31
N PRO A 401 -14.38 -1.37 -29.76
CA PRO A 401 -13.92 -2.72 -29.38
C PRO A 401 -12.44 -2.97 -29.70
N GLN A 402 -11.94 -2.49 -30.84
CA GLN A 402 -10.55 -2.69 -31.26
C GLN A 402 -9.56 -1.97 -30.32
N HIS A 403 -9.92 -0.76 -29.88
CA HIS A 403 -9.10 0.01 -28.95
C HIS A 403 -9.07 -0.65 -27.56
N LEU A 404 -10.25 -0.97 -27.00
CA LEU A 404 -10.37 -1.60 -25.68
C LEU A 404 -9.77 -3.02 -25.62
N ALA A 405 -9.66 -3.72 -26.76
CA ALA A 405 -8.96 -5.00 -26.85
C ALA A 405 -7.46 -4.85 -26.58
N ARG A 406 -6.86 -3.70 -26.91
CA ARG A 406 -5.42 -3.44 -26.81
C ARG A 406 -5.01 -2.57 -25.63
N THR A 407 -5.94 -1.85 -25.00
CA THR A 407 -5.64 -0.93 -23.90
C THR A 407 -6.29 -1.33 -22.60
N GLU A 408 -5.66 -0.98 -21.48
CA GLU A 408 -6.34 -0.96 -20.18
C GLU A 408 -7.06 0.38 -19.98
N CYS A 409 -8.19 0.40 -19.29
CA CYS A 409 -8.96 1.63 -19.04
C CYS A 409 -8.09 2.72 -18.36
N PHE A 410 -7.22 2.32 -17.43
CA PHE A 410 -6.34 3.24 -16.72
C PHE A 410 -5.16 3.76 -17.56
N ALA A 411 -4.96 3.28 -18.80
CA ALA A 411 -4.04 3.92 -19.73
C ALA A 411 -4.53 5.31 -20.17
N CYS A 412 -5.85 5.47 -20.29
CA CYS A 412 -6.49 6.72 -20.69
C CYS A 412 -6.97 7.54 -19.50
N HIS A 413 -7.52 6.88 -18.47
CA HIS A 413 -8.17 7.53 -17.33
C HIS A 413 -7.23 7.87 -16.15
N THR A 414 -5.92 7.70 -16.30
CA THR A 414 -4.93 8.13 -15.30
C THR A 414 -4.75 9.65 -15.39
N ALA A 415 -4.93 10.38 -14.28
CA ALA A 415 -4.62 11.81 -14.22
C ALA A 415 -3.11 12.09 -14.21
N TRP A 416 -2.36 11.25 -13.49
CA TRP A 416 -0.91 11.33 -13.40
C TRP A 416 -0.30 10.03 -12.88
N ALA A 417 0.95 9.73 -13.23
CA ALA A 417 1.72 8.63 -12.66
C ALA A 417 2.89 9.14 -11.82
N PRO A 418 3.27 8.43 -10.73
CA PRO A 418 4.42 8.82 -9.93
C PRO A 418 5.72 8.49 -10.69
N THR A 419 6.35 9.50 -11.27
CA THR A 419 7.57 9.32 -12.06
C THR A 419 8.78 9.80 -11.28
N CYS A 420 9.85 9.00 -11.33
CA CYS A 420 11.12 9.37 -10.75
C CYS A 420 12.30 8.97 -11.64
N TYR A 421 13.20 9.90 -11.95
CA TYR A 421 14.41 9.64 -12.74
C TYR A 421 15.65 9.70 -11.88
N GLY A 422 16.40 8.61 -11.92
CA GLY A 422 17.58 8.43 -11.08
C GLY A 422 17.25 8.29 -9.58
N CYS A 423 18.05 7.50 -8.89
CA CYS A 423 18.21 7.64 -7.44
C CYS A 423 19.67 7.38 -7.07
N HIS A 424 20.16 8.07 -6.05
CA HIS A 424 21.49 7.85 -5.53
C HIS A 424 21.39 7.09 -4.21
N ILE A 425 22.15 6.01 -4.07
CA ILE A 425 22.21 5.19 -2.86
C ILE A 425 23.63 5.26 -2.32
N LYS A 426 23.84 5.90 -1.17
CA LYS A 426 25.07 5.72 -0.41
C LYS A 426 24.97 4.39 0.35
N ALA A 427 25.93 3.50 0.16
CA ALA A 427 26.10 2.27 0.91
C ALA A 427 27.40 2.37 1.71
N ASP A 428 27.30 2.41 3.03
CA ASP A 428 28.45 2.65 3.91
C ASP A 428 28.72 1.42 4.78
N TYR A 429 29.85 0.78 4.50
CA TYR A 429 30.29 -0.46 5.12
C TYR A 429 31.44 -0.26 6.10
N THR A 430 31.72 0.98 6.51
CA THR A 430 32.70 1.27 7.58
C THR A 430 32.47 0.33 8.75
N ALA A 431 33.52 -0.34 9.21
CA ALA A 431 33.41 -1.32 10.28
C ALA A 431 33.30 -0.62 11.64
N TYR A 432 32.14 -0.70 12.30
CA TYR A 432 31.94 -0.12 13.62
C TYR A 432 32.05 -1.18 14.72
N GLN A 433 32.63 -0.81 15.87
CA GLN A 433 32.70 -1.69 17.04
C GLN A 433 31.30 -1.97 17.63
N ARG A 434 30.39 -1.00 17.52
CA ARG A 434 29.02 -1.04 18.03
C ARG A 434 28.00 -1.07 16.89
N PRO A 435 26.81 -1.65 17.11
CA PRO A 435 25.75 -1.64 16.10
C PRO A 435 25.38 -0.22 15.66
N VAL A 436 25.13 -0.05 14.36
CA VAL A 436 24.70 1.20 13.75
C VAL A 436 23.18 1.26 13.75
N GLN A 437 22.62 2.31 14.35
CA GLN A 437 21.16 2.46 14.51
C GLN A 437 20.41 2.49 13.17
N VAL A 438 21.01 3.00 12.09
CA VAL A 438 20.38 3.03 10.75
C VAL A 438 20.68 1.76 9.92
N ALA A 439 21.37 0.77 10.48
CA ALA A 439 21.71 -0.48 9.80
C ALA A 439 20.86 -1.67 10.29
N PHE A 440 19.54 -1.49 10.44
CA PHE A 440 18.66 -2.55 10.96
C PHE A 440 18.34 -3.60 9.89
N ASP A 441 18.77 -4.84 10.10
CA ASP A 441 18.39 -5.97 9.25
C ASP A 441 17.02 -6.48 9.70
N HIS A 442 15.99 -6.22 8.89
CA HIS A 442 14.62 -6.59 9.22
C HIS A 442 14.40 -8.10 9.33
N LEU A 443 15.21 -8.93 8.67
CA LEU A 443 15.08 -10.39 8.70
C LEU A 443 15.80 -11.01 9.91
N LYS A 444 16.92 -10.41 10.35
CA LYS A 444 17.59 -10.81 11.61
C LYS A 444 16.95 -10.17 12.84
N GLU A 445 16.15 -9.11 12.66
CA GLU A 445 15.65 -8.24 13.73
C GLU A 445 16.76 -7.61 14.59
N GLU A 446 17.91 -7.31 13.97
CA GLU A 446 19.11 -6.85 14.67
C GLU A 446 19.76 -5.67 13.95
N TYR A 447 20.40 -4.79 14.71
CA TYR A 447 21.24 -3.72 14.16
C TYR A 447 22.61 -4.29 13.76
N ALA A 448 23.01 -4.06 12.52
CA ALA A 448 24.30 -4.48 12.00
C ALA A 448 25.41 -3.52 12.45
N LYS A 449 26.64 -4.04 12.52
CA LYS A 449 27.86 -3.26 12.81
C LYS A 449 28.47 -2.57 11.58
N GLN A 450 27.90 -2.81 10.40
CA GLN A 450 28.33 -2.26 9.12
C GLN A 450 27.18 -2.31 8.11
N GLY A 451 27.30 -1.56 7.03
CA GLY A 451 26.37 -1.59 5.91
C GLY A 451 25.07 -0.89 6.27
N TRP A 452 25.07 0.43 6.26
CA TRP A 452 23.84 1.21 6.23
C TRP A 452 23.66 1.85 4.86
N PHE A 453 22.41 2.13 4.52
CA PHE A 453 22.06 2.69 3.22
C PHE A 453 21.41 4.05 3.42
N ARG A 454 21.61 4.93 2.43
CA ARG A 454 20.88 6.19 2.34
C ARG A 454 20.48 6.46 0.92
N LEU A 455 19.16 6.45 0.72
CA LEU A 455 18.54 6.77 -0.55
C LEU A 455 18.31 8.27 -0.67
N THR A 456 18.94 8.88 -1.65
CA THR A 456 18.64 10.23 -2.12
C THR A 456 17.82 10.12 -3.40
N ALA A 457 16.58 10.63 -3.36
CA ALA A 457 15.72 10.68 -4.54
C ALA A 457 16.38 11.49 -5.66
N GLY A 458 16.31 11.05 -6.92
CA GLY A 458 16.65 11.88 -8.08
C GLY A 458 15.55 12.91 -8.38
N VAL A 459 15.16 13.02 -9.64
CA VAL A 459 14.04 13.86 -10.07
C VAL A 459 12.73 13.15 -9.74
N ARG A 460 11.74 13.83 -9.17
CA ARG A 460 10.41 13.27 -8.87
C ARG A 460 9.32 14.26 -9.25
N PHE A 461 8.27 13.78 -9.90
CA PHE A 461 7.11 14.60 -10.26
C PHE A 461 5.88 13.73 -10.55
N ALA A 462 4.70 14.34 -10.49
CA ALA A 462 3.47 13.77 -10.97
C ALA A 462 3.40 13.94 -12.49
N ASP A 463 3.49 12.83 -13.22
CA ASP A 463 3.59 12.83 -14.67
C ASP A 463 2.21 12.68 -15.31
N PRO A 464 1.64 13.74 -15.92
CA PRO A 464 0.32 13.65 -16.56
C PRO A 464 0.35 12.83 -17.85
N GLU A 465 1.54 12.62 -18.44
CA GLU A 465 1.72 11.91 -19.69
C GLU A 465 2.76 10.79 -19.58
N PRO A 466 2.49 9.77 -18.74
CA PRO A 466 3.45 8.71 -18.52
C PRO A 466 3.74 7.94 -19.80
N VAL A 467 4.98 7.45 -19.87
CA VAL A 467 5.42 6.45 -20.85
C VAL A 467 4.43 5.29 -20.86
N LEU A 468 4.10 4.77 -22.04
CA LEU A 468 3.22 3.64 -22.19
C LEU A 468 3.99 2.40 -22.63
N GLY A 469 3.57 1.24 -22.15
CA GLY A 469 4.14 -0.05 -22.53
C GLY A 469 3.13 -1.16 -22.38
N LEU A 470 3.54 -2.41 -22.65
CA LEU A 470 2.65 -3.57 -22.58
C LEU A 470 2.71 -4.25 -21.22
N ASN A 471 1.55 -4.56 -20.65
CA ASN A 471 1.45 -5.40 -19.46
C ASN A 471 1.51 -6.90 -19.81
N TRP A 472 1.44 -7.74 -18.78
CA TRP A 472 1.44 -9.20 -18.90
C TRP A 472 0.25 -9.80 -19.69
N ARG A 473 -0.79 -9.00 -19.97
CA ARG A 473 -1.93 -9.36 -20.83
C ARG A 473 -1.75 -8.88 -22.27
N GLY A 474 -0.61 -8.29 -22.61
CA GLY A 474 -0.37 -7.66 -23.91
C GLY A 474 -1.14 -6.36 -24.12
N LYS A 475 -1.66 -5.73 -23.05
CA LYS A 475 -2.40 -4.46 -23.11
C LYS A 475 -1.54 -3.26 -22.76
N VAL A 476 -1.79 -2.14 -23.43
CA VAL A 476 -1.14 -0.85 -23.18
C VAL A 476 -1.50 -0.33 -21.79
N VAL A 477 -0.48 0.06 -21.03
CA VAL A 477 -0.57 0.61 -19.67
C VAL A 477 0.49 1.68 -19.41
N PRO A 478 0.31 2.54 -18.39
CA PRO A 478 1.37 3.39 -17.90
C PRO A 478 2.56 2.59 -17.35
N PHE A 479 3.75 3.02 -17.74
CA PHE A 479 5.04 2.56 -17.23
C PHE A 479 5.67 3.68 -16.42
N VAL A 480 6.29 3.32 -15.29
CA VAL A 480 7.09 4.26 -14.49
C VAL A 480 8.48 3.69 -14.26
N PRO A 481 9.52 4.55 -14.20
CA PRO A 481 10.85 4.11 -13.77
C PRO A 481 10.78 3.66 -12.30
N ARG A 482 11.46 2.56 -11.97
CA ARG A 482 11.41 1.99 -10.61
C ARG A 482 12.76 1.55 -10.05
N ALA A 483 13.72 1.21 -10.90
CA ALA A 483 15.09 0.94 -10.48
C ALA A 483 16.02 1.68 -11.43
N GLN A 484 16.48 2.86 -11.02
CA GLN A 484 17.57 3.59 -11.69
C GLN A 484 18.63 4.04 -10.66
N PRO A 485 19.17 3.14 -9.82
CA PRO A 485 20.11 3.53 -8.78
C PRO A 485 21.52 3.73 -9.33
N VAL A 486 22.21 4.71 -8.78
CA VAL A 486 23.68 4.77 -8.74
C VAL A 486 24.10 4.61 -7.29
N PHE A 487 25.20 3.90 -7.06
CA PHE A 487 25.71 3.66 -5.72
C PHE A 487 26.99 4.46 -5.47
N THR A 488 27.12 5.01 -4.27
CA THR A 488 28.42 5.34 -3.68
C THR A 488 28.70 4.30 -2.62
N TYR A 489 29.80 3.57 -2.77
CA TYR A 489 30.22 2.58 -1.80
C TYR A 489 31.31 3.16 -0.90
N VAL A 490 31.17 3.03 0.42
CA VAL A 490 32.24 3.30 1.38
C VAL A 490 32.66 1.96 1.95
N ASN A 491 33.92 1.59 1.77
CA ASN A 491 34.45 0.29 2.17
C ASN A 491 34.64 0.21 3.71
N PRO A 492 34.97 -0.98 4.26
CA PRO A 492 35.17 -1.16 5.70
C PRO A 492 36.22 -0.22 6.33
N GLU A 493 37.20 0.22 5.55
CA GLU A 493 38.25 1.16 5.95
C GLU A 493 37.79 2.63 5.91
N GLY A 494 36.56 2.92 5.47
CA GLY A 494 35.99 4.26 5.38
C GLY A 494 36.34 5.00 4.09
N GLN A 495 36.96 4.34 3.11
CA GLN A 495 37.32 4.95 1.82
C GLN A 495 36.13 4.89 0.86
N THR A 496 35.90 5.99 0.15
CA THR A 496 34.80 6.08 -0.84
C THR A 496 35.25 5.58 -2.20
N GLU A 497 34.54 4.59 -2.72
CA GLU A 497 34.72 4.03 -4.05
C GLU A 497 33.62 4.57 -4.98
N TYR A 498 34.02 5.46 -5.89
CA TYR A 498 33.11 6.13 -6.84
C TYR A 498 32.79 5.28 -8.08
N ALA A 499 33.37 4.08 -8.20
CA ALA A 499 33.22 3.19 -9.34
C ALA A 499 32.14 2.10 -9.16
N PHE A 500 31.42 2.07 -8.04
CA PHE A 500 30.38 1.05 -7.80
C PHE A 500 29.12 1.32 -8.63
N LYS A 501 29.15 0.94 -9.91
CA LYS A 501 28.01 1.08 -10.83
C LYS A 501 27.35 -0.28 -11.04
N LYS A 502 26.25 -0.53 -10.33
CA LYS A 502 25.35 -1.65 -10.63
C LYS A 502 24.27 -1.17 -11.60
N PHE A 503 24.56 -1.28 -12.89
CA PHE A 503 23.75 -0.72 -13.97
C PHE A 503 22.50 -1.58 -14.21
N GLY A 504 21.37 -1.09 -13.74
CA GLY A 504 20.07 -1.59 -14.15
C GLY A 504 19.08 -0.45 -14.17
N PHE A 505 18.60 -0.08 -15.36
CA PHE A 505 17.47 0.83 -15.53
C PHE A 505 16.23 0.02 -15.85
N ALA A 506 15.23 0.08 -14.97
CA ALA A 506 13.99 -0.65 -15.12
C ALA A 506 12.78 0.28 -15.09
N HIS A 507 11.94 0.11 -16.10
CA HIS A 507 10.58 0.62 -16.14
C HIS A 507 9.62 -0.54 -15.90
N ASN A 508 8.56 -0.29 -15.13
CA ASN A 508 7.58 -1.30 -14.80
C ASN A 508 6.17 -0.82 -15.06
N PRO A 509 5.26 -1.72 -15.50
CA PRO A 509 3.85 -1.40 -15.58
C PRO A 509 3.30 -1.04 -14.20
N ILE A 510 2.38 -0.09 -14.16
CA ILE A 510 1.73 0.36 -12.93
C ILE A 510 0.25 0.67 -13.19
N VAL A 511 -0.58 0.42 -12.18
CA VAL A 511 -1.87 1.09 -12.03
C VAL A 511 -1.62 2.27 -11.09
N PRO A 512 -1.62 3.52 -11.58
CA PRO A 512 -1.22 4.67 -10.75
C PRO A 512 -2.13 4.94 -9.55
N HIS A 513 -3.38 4.47 -9.58
CA HIS A 513 -4.43 4.80 -8.60
C HIS A 513 -4.71 6.31 -8.55
N THR A 514 -4.82 6.92 -9.72
CA THR A 514 -5.15 8.34 -9.93
C THR A 514 -6.23 8.45 -11.00
N VAL A 515 -7.17 7.50 -11.00
CA VAL A 515 -8.20 7.38 -12.02
C VAL A 515 -9.13 8.58 -11.93
N VAL A 516 -9.40 9.23 -13.06
CA VAL A 516 -10.32 10.35 -13.17
C VAL A 516 -11.33 10.14 -14.30
N ARG A 517 -12.39 10.95 -14.31
CA ARG A 517 -13.41 10.89 -15.37
C ARG A 517 -12.85 11.31 -16.72
N ALA A 518 -11.99 12.32 -16.74
CA ALA A 518 -11.32 12.77 -17.96
C ALA A 518 -10.39 11.67 -18.50
N SER A 519 -10.22 11.63 -19.81
CA SER A 519 -9.21 10.80 -20.46
C SER A 519 -8.14 11.69 -21.09
N ARG A 520 -6.93 11.16 -21.27
CA ARG A 520 -5.93 11.80 -22.12
C ARG A 520 -6.40 11.88 -23.57
N THR A 521 -5.86 12.84 -24.33
CA THR A 521 -6.20 13.02 -25.75
C THR A 521 -5.53 11.98 -26.63
N CYS A 522 -6.02 11.83 -27.87
CA CYS A 522 -5.39 10.94 -28.86
C CYS A 522 -3.94 11.37 -29.15
N GLU A 523 -3.69 12.67 -29.26
CA GLU A 523 -2.37 13.27 -29.51
C GLU A 523 -1.40 12.97 -28.36
N SER A 524 -1.87 13.02 -27.11
CA SER A 524 -1.08 12.66 -25.92
C SER A 524 -0.55 11.22 -25.95
N CYS A 525 -1.23 10.33 -26.68
CA CYS A 525 -0.86 8.92 -26.79
C CYS A 525 -0.12 8.59 -28.10
N HIS A 526 -0.62 9.07 -29.23
CA HIS A 526 -0.15 8.70 -30.57
C HIS A 526 0.83 9.71 -31.16
N GLY A 527 0.77 10.98 -30.74
CA GLY A 527 1.63 12.07 -31.22
C GLY A 527 2.76 12.43 -30.25
N ASN A 528 2.82 11.81 -29.07
CA ASN A 528 3.81 12.11 -28.05
C ASN A 528 4.93 11.04 -28.04
N PRO A 529 6.16 11.37 -28.47
CA PRO A 529 7.30 10.43 -28.47
C PRO A 529 7.58 9.79 -27.11
N ARG A 530 7.33 10.51 -26.01
CA ARG A 530 7.49 9.96 -24.66
C ARG A 530 6.46 8.90 -24.35
N ALA A 531 5.19 9.11 -24.70
CA ALA A 531 4.15 8.09 -24.54
C ALA A 531 4.49 6.82 -25.35
N LEU A 532 5.08 6.98 -26.54
CA LEU A 532 5.57 5.89 -27.38
C LEU A 532 6.84 5.21 -26.88
N GLY A 533 7.47 5.71 -25.81
CA GLY A 533 8.68 5.14 -25.22
C GLY A 533 9.98 5.53 -25.92
N LEU A 534 9.95 6.45 -26.88
CA LEU A 534 11.14 6.99 -27.56
C LEU A 534 11.95 7.93 -26.65
N GLY A 535 11.32 8.39 -25.56
CA GLY A 535 11.89 9.27 -24.55
C GLY A 535 11.99 10.73 -25.00
N LEU A 536 11.79 11.64 -24.05
CA LEU A 536 11.98 13.08 -24.24
C LEU A 536 12.75 13.71 -23.08
N PHE A 537 12.73 13.09 -21.89
CA PHE A 537 13.38 13.63 -20.70
C PHE A 537 14.87 13.30 -20.68
N THR A 538 15.70 14.26 -21.09
CA THR A 538 17.14 14.08 -21.20
C THR A 538 17.92 14.48 -19.94
N SER A 539 19.16 14.00 -19.77
CA SER A 539 20.01 14.38 -18.63
C SER A 539 20.24 15.89 -18.49
N ARG A 540 20.15 16.66 -19.58
CA ARG A 540 20.29 18.13 -19.55
C ARG A 540 19.12 18.86 -18.90
N GLU A 541 17.96 18.21 -18.78
CA GLU A 541 16.73 18.81 -18.25
C GLU A 541 16.83 19.10 -16.74
N HIS A 542 17.73 18.43 -16.02
CA HIS A 542 17.82 18.59 -14.57
C HIS A 542 19.25 18.40 -14.02
N PRO A 543 19.81 19.36 -13.25
CA PRO A 543 21.19 19.28 -12.74
C PRO A 543 21.50 18.00 -11.95
N LYS A 544 20.54 17.52 -11.16
CA LYS A 544 20.66 16.27 -10.37
C LYS A 544 20.93 15.02 -11.21
N LEU A 545 20.54 15.02 -12.49
CA LEU A 545 20.84 13.90 -13.38
C LEU A 545 22.30 13.90 -13.85
N GLY A 546 22.99 15.05 -13.76
CA GLY A 546 24.43 15.15 -14.00
C GLY A 546 25.27 14.29 -13.04
N GLU A 547 24.78 14.04 -11.82
CA GLU A 547 25.43 13.16 -10.84
C GLU A 547 25.61 11.72 -11.36
N PHE A 548 24.77 11.31 -12.31
CA PHE A 548 24.79 9.96 -12.89
C PHE A 548 25.82 9.81 -14.03
N GLN A 549 26.46 10.92 -14.45
CA GLN A 549 27.48 10.96 -15.51
C GLN A 549 27.03 10.29 -16.83
N GLN A 550 25.73 10.34 -17.12
CA GLN A 550 25.19 9.92 -18.41
C GLN A 550 25.45 11.00 -19.47
N PRO A 551 25.50 10.64 -20.76
CA PRO A 551 25.50 11.63 -21.85
C PRO A 551 24.39 12.66 -21.67
N ARG A 552 24.62 13.91 -22.09
CA ARG A 552 23.68 15.02 -21.90
C ARG A 552 22.32 14.76 -22.59
N ASP A 553 22.35 14.00 -23.67
CA ASP A 553 21.23 13.58 -24.51
C ASP A 553 20.67 12.20 -24.12
N PHE A 554 21.21 11.55 -23.08
CA PHE A 554 20.65 10.30 -22.55
C PHE A 554 19.20 10.53 -22.09
N ARG A 555 18.28 9.70 -22.61
CA ARG A 555 16.83 9.79 -22.36
C ARG A 555 16.42 8.83 -21.23
N TRP A 556 16.01 9.38 -20.09
CA TRP A 556 15.71 8.62 -18.87
C TRP A 556 14.40 7.85 -18.91
N ASP A 557 13.53 8.23 -19.83
CA ASP A 557 12.19 7.73 -20.08
C ASP A 557 12.09 6.89 -21.37
N ARG A 558 13.22 6.64 -22.04
CA ARG A 558 13.28 5.75 -23.19
C ARG A 558 13.15 4.29 -22.74
N ILE A 559 12.26 3.55 -23.39
CA ILE A 559 12.02 2.13 -23.13
C ILE A 559 11.99 1.26 -24.39
N VAL A 560 12.05 1.87 -25.58
CA VAL A 560 12.20 1.18 -26.86
C VAL A 560 13.44 1.72 -27.58
N ASP A 561 14.11 0.84 -28.32
CA ASP A 561 15.10 1.26 -29.29
C ASP A 561 14.39 1.86 -30.52
N GLU A 562 15.09 2.75 -31.22
CA GLU A 562 14.55 3.45 -32.40
C GLU A 562 14.60 2.57 -33.64
#